data_AF-A0A9D6XYM0-F1
#
_entry.id   AF-A0A9D6XYM0-F1
#
_cell.length_a   1.000
_cell.length_b   1.000
_cell.length_c   1.000
_cell.angle_alpha   90.00
_cell.angle_beta   90.00
_cell.angle_gamma   90.00
#
_symmetry.space_group_name_H-M   'P 1'
#
loop_
_entity.id
_entity.type
_entity.pdbx_description
1 polymer ?
#
loop_
_entity_poly.entity_id
_entity_poly.type
_entity_poly.pdbx_seq_one_letter_code
_entity_poly.pdbx_strand_id
1 'polypeptide(L)'
;MRTPIERIVPGVAVPLADGTVRITASNPGVMTGAGTNTYIVGERELAVIDPGPEIESHIAHRLKREQKVIDALAHRHRAALDELVPLAYDDVPARLYPVARRSLHAHLIKLAREGRASEDAAGWQALYRTASNRS
;
A
#
# COMPACT_ATOMS: atom_id res chain seq x y z
N MET A 1 6.45 35.88 18.68
CA MET A 1 5.30 34.97 18.73
C MET A 1 5.71 33.71 17.95
N ARG A 2 5.93 32.57 18.61
CA ARG A 2 6.38 31.34 17.92
C ARG A 2 5.20 30.72 17.17
N THR A 3 5.41 30.40 15.89
CA THR A 3 4.43 29.82 14.97
C THR A 3 3.97 28.42 15.46
N PRO A 4 2.72 27.95 15.21
CA PRO A 4 2.19 26.67 15.74
C PRO A 4 2.87 25.37 15.26
N ILE A 5 3.89 25.46 14.40
CA ILE A 5 4.56 24.37 13.68
C ILE A 5 5.09 23.26 14.61
N GLU A 6 5.45 23.61 15.85
CA GLU A 6 6.08 22.70 16.82
C GLU A 6 5.09 21.74 17.51
N ARG A 7 3.77 22.01 17.49
CA ARG A 7 2.81 21.21 18.26
C ARG A 7 2.45 19.89 17.56
N ILE A 8 2.81 18.76 18.18
CA ILE A 8 2.45 17.41 17.70
C ILE A 8 1.34 16.85 18.61
N VAL A 9 0.16 16.63 18.02
CA VAL A 9 -0.97 15.97 18.71
C VAL A 9 -1.50 14.86 17.79
N PRO A 10 -1.39 13.59 18.19
CA PRO A 10 -1.88 12.49 17.37
C PRO A 10 -3.36 12.63 17.00
N GLY A 11 -3.69 12.38 15.74
CA GLY A 11 -5.05 12.44 15.19
C GLY A 11 -5.58 13.86 14.97
N VAL A 12 -4.83 14.90 15.34
CA VAL A 12 -5.26 16.30 15.16
C VAL A 12 -4.55 16.90 13.96
N ALA A 13 -5.34 17.53 13.09
CA ALA A 13 -4.87 18.35 11.99
C ALA A 13 -4.21 19.62 12.53
N VAL A 14 -2.91 19.79 12.29
CA VAL A 14 -2.14 20.96 12.69
C VAL A 14 -1.72 21.72 11.43
N PRO A 15 -2.19 22.98 11.25
CA PRO A 15 -1.72 23.83 10.16
C PRO A 15 -0.22 24.11 10.29
N LEU A 16 0.53 23.94 9.21
CA LEU A 16 1.97 24.18 9.18
C LEU A 16 2.35 25.44 8.39
N ALA A 17 1.68 25.66 7.26
CA ALA A 17 1.85 26.79 6.35
C ALA A 17 0.59 26.93 5.49
N ASP A 18 0.53 27.96 4.63
CA ASP A 18 -0.58 28.18 3.72
C ASP A 18 -0.85 26.93 2.86
N GLY A 19 -2.11 26.49 2.89
CA GLY A 19 -2.55 25.28 2.22
C GLY A 19 -1.90 23.97 2.70
N THR A 20 -1.21 23.92 3.85
CA THR A 20 -0.53 22.70 4.32
C THR A 20 -0.92 22.32 5.74
N VAL A 21 -1.46 21.11 5.89
CA VAL A 21 -1.89 20.53 7.18
C VAL A 21 -1.12 19.24 7.45
N ARG A 22 -0.65 19.05 8.69
CA ARG A 22 -0.07 17.80 9.17
C ARG A 22 -1.05 17.06 10.08
N ILE A 23 -1.17 15.75 9.91
CA ILE A 23 -1.82 14.84 10.85
C ILE A 23 -0.77 13.83 11.30
N THR A 24 -0.58 13.68 12.60
CA THR A 24 0.35 12.68 13.16
C THR A 24 -0.43 11.45 13.60
N ALA A 25 0.00 10.25 13.22
CA ALA A 25 -0.60 9.00 13.66
C ALA A 25 -0.23 8.69 15.12
N SER A 26 -1.10 7.94 15.82
CA SER A 26 -0.88 7.52 17.21
C SER A 26 0.02 6.26 17.27
N ASN A 27 1.22 6.34 16.69
CA ASN A 27 2.18 5.24 16.60
C ASN A 27 3.63 5.69 16.96
N PRO A 28 3.87 6.20 18.18
CA PRO A 28 5.21 6.62 18.61
C PRO A 28 6.16 5.42 18.74
N GLY A 29 7.46 5.67 18.57
CA GLY A 29 8.48 4.62 18.64
C GLY A 29 9.87 5.12 18.30
N VAL A 30 10.89 4.29 18.57
CA VAL A 30 12.31 4.63 18.36
C VAL A 30 12.59 5.10 16.93
N MET A 31 11.91 4.51 15.94
CA MET A 31 12.06 4.86 14.52
C MET A 31 11.10 5.98 14.07
N THR A 32 9.95 6.15 14.73
CA THR A 32 8.86 7.06 14.30
C THR A 32 8.76 8.32 15.14
N GLY A 33 9.61 8.50 16.16
CA GLY A 33 9.55 9.62 17.08
C GLY A 33 8.17 9.71 17.76
N ALA A 34 7.49 10.85 17.56
CA ALA A 34 6.15 11.10 18.08
C ALA A 34 5.01 10.40 17.31
N GLY A 35 5.33 9.74 16.19
CA GLY A 35 4.38 9.12 15.28
C GLY A 35 4.64 9.53 13.83
N THR A 36 4.11 8.77 12.88
CA THR A 36 4.27 9.06 11.46
C THR A 36 3.37 10.22 11.03
N ASN A 37 3.88 11.07 10.14
CA ASN A 37 3.15 12.25 9.68
C ASN A 37 2.56 12.01 8.30
N THR A 38 1.31 12.40 8.13
CA THR A 38 0.66 12.59 6.83
C THR A 38 0.47 14.09 6.61
N TYR A 39 0.75 14.58 5.40
CA TYR A 39 0.57 15.97 5.02
C TYR A 39 -0.53 16.09 3.96
N ILE A 40 -1.42 17.05 4.13
CA ILE A 40 -2.42 17.46 3.15
C ILE A 40 -1.96 18.80 2.61
N VAL A 41 -1.81 18.91 1.29
CA VAL A 41 -1.30 20.12 0.61
C VAL A 41 -2.31 20.58 -0.43
N GLY A 42 -2.58 21.88 -0.47
CA GLY A 42 -3.48 22.56 -1.40
C GLY A 42 -4.71 23.19 -0.73
N GLU A 43 -5.39 24.07 -1.47
CA GLU A 43 -6.57 24.80 -0.97
C GLU A 43 -7.86 24.41 -1.70
N ARG A 44 -7.79 24.23 -3.02
CA ARG A 44 -8.94 23.85 -3.87
C ARG A 44 -8.83 22.42 -4.40
N GLU A 45 -7.60 22.00 -4.68
CA GLU A 45 -7.25 20.62 -5.02
C GLU A 45 -6.27 20.12 -3.97
N LEU A 46 -6.59 18.99 -3.34
CA LEU A 46 -5.84 18.46 -2.20
C LEU A 46 -4.97 17.28 -2.64
N ALA A 47 -3.67 17.35 -2.31
CA ALA A 47 -2.72 16.25 -2.42
C ALA A 47 -2.42 15.68 -1.02
N VAL A 48 -2.31 14.35 -0.92
CA VAL A 48 -1.93 13.65 0.32
C VAL A 48 -0.52 13.09 0.18
N ILE A 49 0.38 13.52 1.06
CA ILE A 49 1.76 13.04 1.15
C ILE A 49 1.87 12.25 2.45
N ASP A 50 1.97 10.93 2.37
CA ASP A 50 2.04 10.04 3.53
C ASP A 50 3.39 9.30 3.58
N PRO A 51 4.46 9.91 4.15
CA PRO A 51 5.75 9.27 4.36
C PRO A 51 5.74 8.28 5.54
N GLY A 52 4.60 7.68 5.88
CA GLY A 52 4.50 6.60 6.86
C GLY A 52 5.63 5.58 6.68
N PRO A 53 6.11 4.99 7.77
CA PRO A 53 7.53 4.67 7.93
C PRO A 53 8.03 3.78 6.79
N GLU A 54 8.96 4.33 6.03
CA GLU A 54 9.74 3.62 5.03
C GLU A 54 10.87 2.88 5.76
N ILE A 55 10.55 1.72 6.30
CA ILE A 55 11.60 0.80 6.73
C ILE A 55 12.21 0.26 5.43
N GLU A 56 13.52 0.21 5.22
CA GLU A 56 14.09 -0.44 4.03
C GLU A 56 13.63 -1.91 3.91
N SER A 57 13.33 -2.54 5.05
CA SER A 57 12.63 -3.82 5.10
C SER A 57 11.23 -3.74 4.48
N HIS A 58 10.51 -2.63 4.56
CA HIS A 58 9.19 -2.42 3.94
C HIS A 58 9.23 -2.45 2.41
N ILE A 59 10.23 -1.83 1.77
CA ILE A 59 10.37 -1.92 0.30
C ILE A 59 10.70 -3.36 -0.09
N ALA A 60 11.68 -3.99 0.56
CA ALA A 60 12.03 -5.38 0.31
C ALA A 60 10.86 -6.34 0.58
N HIS A 61 10.10 -6.10 1.65
CA HIS A 61 8.88 -6.84 1.97
C HIS A 61 7.76 -6.58 0.97
N ARG A 62 7.60 -5.36 0.46
CA ARG A 62 6.63 -5.02 -0.59
C ARG A 62 6.97 -5.68 -1.91
N LEU A 63 8.24 -5.65 -2.33
CA LEU A 63 8.72 -6.33 -3.53
C LEU A 63 8.56 -7.85 -3.38
N LYS A 64 8.95 -8.41 -2.23
CA LYS A 64 8.76 -9.85 -1.93
C LYS A 64 7.28 -10.21 -1.93
N ARG A 65 6.41 -9.36 -1.37
CA ARG A 65 4.95 -9.60 -1.36
C ARG A 65 4.38 -9.53 -2.76
N GLU A 66 4.77 -8.53 -3.54
CA GLU A 66 4.35 -8.40 -4.93
C GLU A 66 4.77 -9.62 -5.75
N GLN A 67 5.99 -10.14 -5.55
CA GLN A 67 6.42 -11.38 -6.17
C GLN A 67 5.55 -12.57 -5.74
N LYS A 68 5.26 -12.73 -4.44
CA LYS A 68 4.33 -13.76 -3.95
C LYS A 68 2.93 -13.65 -4.57
N VAL A 69 2.43 -12.44 -4.82
CA VAL A 69 1.13 -12.23 -5.50
C VAL A 69 1.19 -12.69 -6.95
N ILE A 70 2.28 -12.36 -7.67
CA ILE A 70 2.51 -12.81 -9.04
C ILE A 70 2.61 -14.33 -9.09
N ASP A 71 3.37 -14.93 -8.16
CA ASP A 71 3.52 -16.38 -8.07
C ASP A 71 2.16 -17.03 -7.76
N ALA A 72 1.36 -16.48 -6.83
CA ALA A 72 0.02 -16.97 -6.52
C ALA A 72 -0.91 -16.95 -7.74
N LEU A 73 -0.86 -15.88 -8.54
CA LEU A 73 -1.58 -15.80 -9.82
C LEU A 73 -1.00 -16.76 -10.88
N ALA A 74 0.30 -17.05 -10.86
CA ALA A 74 0.88 -18.01 -11.79
C ALA A 74 0.48 -19.45 -11.48
N HIS A 75 0.32 -19.79 -10.20
CA HIS A 75 -0.15 -21.10 -9.74
C HIS A 75 -1.66 -21.35 -10.01
N ARG A 76 -2.41 -20.31 -10.40
CA ARG A 76 -3.87 -20.36 -10.61
C ARG A 76 -4.26 -19.60 -11.87
N HIS A 77 -4.78 -20.30 -12.89
CA HIS A 77 -5.23 -19.66 -14.13
C HIS A 77 -6.29 -18.55 -13.89
N ARG A 78 -7.15 -18.74 -12.89
CA ARG A 78 -8.18 -17.81 -12.38
C ARG A 78 -8.33 -18.06 -10.88
N ALA A 79 -8.43 -17.01 -10.07
CA ALA A 79 -8.69 -17.16 -8.64
C ALA A 79 -9.38 -15.94 -8.03
N ALA A 80 -10.31 -16.18 -7.11
CA ALA A 80 -10.87 -15.15 -6.25
C ALA A 80 -9.85 -14.68 -5.20
N LEU A 81 -10.08 -13.49 -4.63
CA LEU A 81 -9.22 -12.94 -3.58
C LEU A 81 -9.02 -13.91 -2.41
N ASP A 82 -10.08 -14.58 -1.97
CA ASP A 82 -10.05 -15.47 -0.81
C ASP A 82 -9.24 -16.75 -1.07
N GLU A 83 -9.07 -17.14 -2.34
CA GLU A 83 -8.21 -18.25 -2.76
C GLU A 83 -6.74 -17.82 -2.87
N LEU A 84 -6.50 -16.55 -3.19
CA LEU A 84 -5.17 -15.97 -3.36
C LEU A 84 -4.54 -15.52 -2.03
N VAL A 85 -5.35 -15.09 -1.04
CA VAL A 85 -4.83 -14.63 0.26
C VAL A 85 -3.94 -15.67 0.94
N PRO A 86 -4.33 -16.96 1.10
CA PRO A 86 -3.49 -17.95 1.77
C PRO A 86 -2.17 -18.23 1.04
N LEU A 87 -2.13 -18.04 -0.28
CA LEU A 87 -0.94 -18.25 -1.11
C LEU A 87 0.02 -17.05 -1.02
N ALA A 88 -0.52 -15.84 -1.15
CA ALA A 88 0.28 -14.62 -1.10
C ALA A 88 0.65 -14.21 0.34
N TYR A 89 -0.04 -14.75 1.35
CA TYR A 89 0.10 -14.45 2.78
C TYR A 89 0.26 -15.70 3.66
N ASP A 90 0.94 -16.71 3.13
CA ASP A 90 1.38 -17.94 3.84
C ASP A 90 2.11 -17.68 5.17
N ASP A 91 2.83 -16.56 5.25
CA ASP A 91 3.61 -16.10 6.41
C ASP A 91 2.80 -15.25 7.41
N VAL A 92 1.50 -15.06 7.18
CA VAL A 92 0.62 -14.26 8.04
C VAL A 92 -0.41 -15.15 8.75
N PRO A 93 -0.61 -14.99 10.07
CA PRO A 93 -1.64 -15.73 10.79
C PRO A 93 -3.04 -15.52 10.20
N ALA A 94 -3.81 -16.60 10.02
CA ALA A 94 -5.12 -16.58 9.35
C ALA A 94 -6.12 -15.55 9.91
N ARG A 95 -6.06 -15.25 11.22
CA ARG A 95 -6.87 -14.21 11.86
C ARG A 95 -6.69 -12.81 11.24
N LEU A 96 -5.57 -12.55 10.57
CA LEU A 96 -5.24 -11.29 9.91
C LEU A 96 -5.62 -11.26 8.42
N TYR A 97 -6.15 -12.36 7.86
CA TYR A 97 -6.56 -12.44 6.45
C TYR A 97 -7.55 -11.36 6.00
N PRO A 98 -8.53 -10.90 6.82
CA PRO A 98 -9.40 -9.80 6.43
C PRO A 98 -8.64 -8.49 6.13
N VAL A 99 -7.51 -8.26 6.81
CA VAL A 99 -6.63 -7.11 6.55
C VAL A 99 -5.72 -7.39 5.35
N ALA A 100 -5.11 -8.58 5.30
CA ALA A 100 -4.26 -9.00 4.19
C ALA A 100 -4.99 -8.96 2.84
N ARG A 101 -6.28 -9.31 2.80
CA ARG A 101 -7.14 -9.25 1.62
C ARG A 101 -7.20 -7.85 1.00
N ARG A 102 -7.22 -6.80 1.83
CA ARG A 102 -7.19 -5.40 1.33
C ARG A 102 -5.85 -5.07 0.69
N SER A 103 -4.77 -5.49 1.32
CA SER A 103 -3.41 -5.31 0.77
C SER A 103 -3.22 -6.10 -0.53
N LEU A 104 -3.69 -7.35 -0.59
CA LEU A 104 -3.70 -8.16 -1.80
C LEU A 104 -4.43 -7.45 -2.94
N HIS A 105 -5.64 -6.96 -2.68
CA HIS A 105 -6.44 -6.26 -3.67
C HIS A 105 -5.71 -5.02 -4.21
N ALA A 106 -5.03 -4.25 -3.36
CA ALA A 106 -4.22 -3.11 -3.79
C ALA A 106 -3.06 -3.53 -4.71
N HIS A 107 -2.37 -4.63 -4.41
CA HIS A 107 -1.32 -5.18 -5.28
C HIS A 107 -1.88 -5.61 -6.64
N LEU A 108 -3.04 -6.27 -6.65
CA LEU A 108 -3.70 -6.71 -7.88
C LEU A 108 -4.16 -5.54 -8.77
N ILE A 109 -4.73 -4.49 -8.16
CA ILE A 109 -5.06 -3.24 -8.87
C ILE A 109 -3.80 -2.61 -9.49
N LYS A 110 -2.69 -2.55 -8.74
CA LYS A 110 -1.42 -2.05 -9.26
C LYS A 110 -0.96 -2.87 -10.47
N LEU A 111 -0.94 -4.20 -10.35
CA LEU A 111 -0.57 -5.10 -11.45
C LEU A 111 -1.49 -4.93 -12.67
N ALA A 112 -2.79 -4.71 -12.47
CA ALA A 112 -3.71 -4.43 -13.57
C ALA A 112 -3.41 -3.12 -14.28
N ARG A 113 -3.10 -2.05 -13.53
CA ARG A 113 -2.65 -0.77 -14.11
C ARG A 113 -1.34 -0.90 -14.89
N GLU A 114 -0.48 -1.83 -14.50
CA GLU A 114 0.76 -2.18 -15.20
C GLU A 114 0.55 -3.15 -16.38
N GLY A 115 -0.68 -3.60 -16.64
CA GLY A 115 -0.98 -4.57 -17.70
C GLY A 115 -0.47 -5.99 -17.42
N ARG A 116 -0.27 -6.33 -16.14
CA ARG A 116 0.30 -7.61 -15.67
C ARG A 116 -0.73 -8.53 -15.00
N ALA A 117 -1.93 -8.03 -14.74
CA ALA A 117 -3.06 -8.79 -14.23
C ALA A 117 -4.37 -8.27 -14.82
N SER A 118 -5.42 -9.09 -14.78
CA SER A 118 -6.78 -8.63 -15.05
C SER A 118 -7.78 -9.31 -14.12
N GLU A 119 -8.93 -8.67 -13.94
CA GLU A 119 -10.06 -9.19 -13.19
C GLU A 119 -11.25 -9.37 -14.15
N ASP A 120 -11.89 -10.53 -14.10
CA ASP A 120 -13.16 -10.81 -14.78
C ASP A 120 -14.17 -11.44 -13.79
N ALA A 121 -15.34 -11.85 -14.28
CA ALA A 121 -16.38 -12.47 -13.44
C ALA A 121 -15.93 -13.77 -12.75
N ALA A 122 -14.88 -14.44 -13.25
CA ALA A 122 -14.32 -15.65 -12.68
C ALA A 122 -13.14 -15.38 -11.73
N GLY A 123 -12.71 -14.12 -11.58
CA GLY A 123 -11.68 -13.69 -10.63
C GLY A 123 -10.45 -13.08 -11.30
N TRP A 124 -9.33 -13.12 -10.59
CA TRP A 124 -8.06 -12.53 -11.01
C TRP A 124 -7.20 -13.53 -11.79
N GLN A 125 -6.48 -13.04 -12.79
CA GLN A 125 -5.48 -13.79 -13.56
C GLN A 125 -4.21 -12.97 -13.81
N ALA A 126 -3.09 -13.65 -14.00
CA ALA A 126 -1.89 -13.02 -14.54
C ALA A 126 -2.04 -12.77 -16.05
N LEU A 127 -1.56 -11.61 -16.50
CA LEU A 127 -1.33 -11.32 -17.91
C LEU A 127 0.17 -11.46 -18.17
N TYR A 128 0.56 -12.54 -18.84
CA TYR A 128 1.92 -12.68 -19.32
C TYR A 128 2.08 -11.80 -20.56
N ARG A 129 3.08 -10.92 -20.54
CA ARG A 129 3.57 -10.37 -21.81
C ARG A 129 4.18 -11.54 -22.57
N THR A 130 3.49 -12.05 -23.59
CA THR A 130 4.16 -12.80 -24.64
C THR A 130 5.29 -11.90 -25.13
N ALA A 131 6.53 -12.34 -24.97
CA ALA A 131 7.65 -11.71 -25.64
C ALA A 131 7.29 -11.74 -27.14
N SER A 132 6.84 -10.60 -27.65
CA SER A 132 6.52 -10.42 -29.06
C SER A 132 7.79 -10.75 -29.82
N ASN A 133 7.69 -11.84 -30.58
CA ASN A 133 8.66 -12.37 -31.50
C ASN A 133 9.37 -11.22 -32.23
N ARG A 134 10.68 -11.05 -31.98
CA ARG A 134 11.56 -10.32 -32.89
C ARG A 134 11.79 -11.23 -34.08
N SER A 135 11.16 -10.93 -35.20
CA SER A 135 11.54 -11.39 -36.54
C SER A 135 11.31 -10.23 -37.50
#